data_AF-A0A0D2KYU1-F1
#
_entry.id   AF-A0A0D2KYU1-F1
#
_cell.length_a   1.000
_cell.length_b   1.000
_cell.length_c   1.000
_cell.angle_alpha   90.00
_cell.angle_beta   90.00
_cell.angle_gamma   90.00
#
_symmetry.space_group_name_H-M   'P 1'
#
loop_
_entity.id
_entity.type
_entity.pdbx_description
1 polymer ?
#
loop_
_entity_poly.entity_id
_entity_poly.type
_entity_poly.pdbx_seq_one_letter_code
_entity_poly.pdbx_strand_id
1 'polypeptide(L)'
;DIMCAFVKMLGTSALGPRVAAMNLQGIVPAFHGHAHNRLCQVHWHPLYTEGVGLEDLEGCERTFHKSNELASGTRLATPFHRMQEIEEHWNFIDIDKHAASGNFIYQNYRQALT
;
A
#
# COMPACT_ATOMS: atom_id res chain seq x y z
N ASP A 1 -2.60 1.40 -6.92
CA ASP A 1 -2.24 1.53 -8.34
C ASP A 1 -3.34 2.14 -9.25
N ILE A 2 -3.98 3.25 -8.84
CA ILE A 2 -5.21 3.72 -9.50
C ILE A 2 -5.31 5.22 -9.74
N MET A 3 -4.45 6.05 -9.13
CA MET A 3 -4.72 7.49 -9.06
C MET A 3 -4.81 8.15 -10.45
N CYS A 4 -4.03 7.69 -11.42
CA CYS A 4 -4.06 8.19 -12.79
C CYS A 4 -5.44 8.07 -13.47
N ALA A 5 -6.18 7.02 -13.17
CA ALA A 5 -7.55 6.81 -13.64
C ALA A 5 -8.56 7.39 -12.65
N PHE A 6 -8.31 7.23 -11.36
CA PHE A 6 -9.21 7.62 -10.28
C PHE A 6 -9.38 9.14 -10.19
N VAL A 7 -8.35 9.94 -10.45
CA VAL A 7 -8.45 11.41 -10.45
C VAL A 7 -9.45 11.91 -11.51
N LYS A 8 -9.54 11.22 -12.66
CA LYS A 8 -10.52 11.55 -13.70
C LYS A 8 -11.93 11.26 -13.21
N MET A 9 -12.13 10.07 -12.64
CA MET A 9 -13.41 9.67 -12.04
C MET A 9 -13.84 10.65 -10.95
N LEU A 10 -12.94 10.99 -10.03
CA LEU A 10 -13.17 11.94 -8.95
C LEU A 10 -13.58 13.31 -9.49
N GLY A 11 -12.86 13.83 -10.49
CA GLY A 11 -13.16 15.10 -11.14
C GLY A 11 -14.54 15.14 -11.82
N THR A 12 -15.01 14.02 -12.36
CA THR A 12 -16.33 13.91 -13.00
C THR A 12 -17.46 13.55 -12.04
N SER A 13 -17.15 13.19 -10.79
CA SER A 13 -18.13 12.79 -9.80
C SER A 13 -18.71 14.00 -9.05
N ALA A 14 -19.76 13.77 -8.25
CA ALA A 14 -20.27 14.76 -7.31
C ALA A 14 -19.23 15.23 -6.27
N LEU A 15 -18.13 14.49 -6.10
CA LEU A 15 -17.02 14.87 -5.22
C LEU A 15 -16.02 15.84 -5.86
N GLY A 16 -16.08 16.08 -7.17
CA GLY A 16 -15.14 16.93 -7.91
C GLY A 16 -14.88 18.29 -7.24
N PRO A 17 -15.90 19.07 -6.86
CA PRO A 17 -15.72 20.34 -6.17
C PRO A 17 -14.97 20.20 -4.83
N ARG A 18 -15.22 19.12 -4.08
CA ARG A 18 -14.58 18.86 -2.80
C ARG A 18 -13.12 18.42 -2.96
N VAL A 19 -12.85 17.58 -3.96
CA VAL A 19 -11.50 17.13 -4.34
C VAL A 19 -10.64 18.34 -4.70
N ALA A 20 -11.19 19.27 -5.49
CA ALA A 20 -10.53 20.54 -5.83
C ALA A 20 -10.32 21.42 -4.59
N ALA A 21 -11.35 21.62 -3.76
CA ALA A 21 -11.25 22.45 -2.56
C ALA A 21 -10.22 21.91 -1.54
N MET A 22 -10.04 20.58 -1.48
CA MET A 22 -9.07 19.93 -0.60
C MET A 22 -7.67 19.81 -1.22
N ASN A 23 -7.48 20.21 -2.48
CA ASN A 23 -6.25 19.97 -3.24
C ASN A 23 -5.79 18.51 -3.13
N LEU A 24 -6.72 17.56 -3.28
CA LEU A 24 -6.40 16.15 -3.12
C LEU A 24 -5.38 15.71 -4.18
N GLN A 25 -4.18 15.40 -3.72
CA GLN A 25 -3.15 14.74 -4.49
C GLN A 25 -3.19 13.24 -4.17
N GLY A 26 -2.94 12.40 -5.16
CA GLY A 26 -2.74 10.98 -4.90
C GLY A 26 -1.41 10.51 -5.40
N ILE A 27 -1.12 9.25 -5.13
CA ILE A 27 0.18 8.65 -5.35
C ILE A 27 -0.05 7.24 -5.93
N VAL A 28 0.86 6.79 -6.77
CA VAL A 28 0.93 5.42 -7.28
C VAL A 28 2.13 4.75 -6.62
N PRO A 29 1.96 3.61 -5.92
CA PRO A 29 3.08 2.90 -5.30
C PRO A 29 4.21 2.60 -6.30
N ALA A 30 5.45 2.66 -5.80
CA ALA A 30 6.65 2.79 -6.63
C ALA A 30 6.86 1.59 -7.56
N PHE A 31 6.53 0.37 -7.11
CA PHE A 31 6.67 -0.84 -7.92
C PHE A 31 5.85 -0.73 -9.19
N HIS A 32 4.68 -0.11 -9.13
CA HIS A 32 3.81 0.00 -10.30
C HIS A 32 4.18 1.13 -11.25
N GLY A 33 4.96 2.12 -10.82
CA GLY A 33 5.27 3.32 -11.61
C GLY A 33 5.71 3.01 -13.04
N HIS A 34 6.62 2.04 -13.21
CA HIS A 34 7.14 1.63 -14.52
C HIS A 34 6.07 1.08 -15.50
N ALA A 35 4.96 0.55 -15.00
CA ALA A 35 3.86 0.03 -15.81
C ALA A 35 2.94 1.14 -16.36
N HIS A 36 3.06 2.38 -15.86
CA HIS A 36 2.27 3.51 -16.33
C HIS A 36 2.95 4.30 -17.44
N ASN A 37 2.18 5.11 -18.17
CA ASN A 37 2.74 6.07 -19.13
C ASN A 37 3.63 7.12 -18.43
N ARG A 38 4.48 7.78 -19.22
CA ARG A 38 5.46 8.75 -18.71
C ARG A 38 4.83 9.89 -17.90
N LEU A 39 3.66 10.40 -18.29
CA LEU A 39 2.99 11.47 -17.54
C LEU A 39 2.59 10.99 -16.14
N CYS A 40 2.08 9.77 -16.02
CA CYS A 40 1.70 9.23 -14.72
C CYS A 40 2.94 8.99 -13.83
N GLN A 41 4.05 8.54 -14.41
CA GLN A 41 5.31 8.38 -13.70
C GLN A 41 5.85 9.70 -13.13
N VAL A 42 5.68 10.82 -13.82
CA VAL A 42 6.17 12.12 -13.31
C VAL A 42 5.21 12.79 -12.33
N HIS A 43 3.90 12.56 -12.47
CA HIS A 43 2.89 13.25 -11.66
C HIS A 43 2.51 12.51 -10.36
N TRP A 44 2.59 11.18 -10.35
CA TRP A 44 2.04 10.37 -9.25
C TRP A 44 3.06 9.47 -8.56
N HIS A 45 4.33 9.47 -9.00
CA HIS A 45 5.35 8.63 -8.38
C HIS A 45 5.76 9.20 -7.02
N PRO A 46 5.93 8.35 -5.97
CA PRO A 46 6.21 8.79 -4.60
C PRO A 46 7.49 9.61 -4.50
N LEU A 47 8.52 9.29 -5.29
CA LEU A 47 9.77 10.05 -5.39
C LEU A 47 9.57 11.56 -5.63
N TYR A 48 8.51 11.95 -6.31
CA TYR A 48 8.23 13.36 -6.65
C TYR A 48 7.12 13.97 -5.77
N THR A 49 6.67 13.26 -4.74
CA THR A 49 5.59 13.72 -3.85
C THR A 49 6.14 14.06 -2.47
N GLU A 50 5.99 15.32 -2.08
CA GLU A 50 6.41 15.79 -0.77
C GLU A 50 5.64 15.09 0.36
N GLY A 51 6.33 14.79 1.46
CA GLY A 51 5.74 14.14 2.64
C GLY A 51 5.70 12.61 2.60
N VAL A 52 5.99 11.97 1.46
CA VAL A 52 6.04 10.50 1.37
C VAL A 52 7.32 9.92 2.01
N GLY A 53 8.41 10.68 2.00
CA GLY A 53 9.71 10.22 2.50
C GLY A 53 10.31 9.14 1.59
N LEU A 54 10.92 8.13 2.20
CA LEU A 54 11.57 7.01 1.49
C LEU A 54 10.63 5.81 1.27
N GLU A 55 9.31 5.99 1.46
CA GLU A 55 8.34 4.93 1.28
C GLU A 55 8.08 4.59 -0.20
N ASP A 56 7.93 3.29 -0.46
CA ASP A 56 7.49 2.76 -1.75
C ASP A 56 5.96 2.65 -1.85
N LEU A 57 5.27 2.72 -0.71
CA LEU A 57 3.82 2.54 -0.53
C LEU A 57 3.29 1.16 -0.95
N GLU A 58 4.14 0.12 -0.96
CA GLU A 58 3.80 -1.27 -1.33
C GLU A 58 3.38 -2.12 -0.11
N GLY A 59 3.21 -1.50 1.06
CA GLY A 59 2.91 -2.21 2.30
C GLY A 59 1.63 -3.03 2.23
N CYS A 60 0.59 -2.49 1.60
CA CYS A 60 -0.70 -3.17 1.43
C CYS A 60 -0.56 -4.38 0.52
N GLU A 61 0.08 -4.24 -0.63
CA GLU A 61 0.32 -5.29 -1.61
C GLU A 61 1.14 -6.43 -1.00
N ARG A 62 2.21 -6.10 -0.26
CA ARG A 62 3.01 -7.07 0.50
C ARG A 62 2.18 -7.79 1.57
N THR A 63 1.26 -7.09 2.22
CA THR A 63 0.35 -7.68 3.22
C THR A 63 -0.64 -8.63 2.55
N PHE A 64 -1.28 -8.23 1.45
CA PHE A 64 -2.18 -9.11 0.71
C PHE A 64 -1.47 -10.34 0.15
N HIS A 65 -0.23 -10.19 -0.33
CA HIS A 65 0.59 -11.32 -0.75
C HIS A 65 0.79 -12.34 0.38
N LYS A 66 0.91 -11.91 1.64
CA LYS A 66 1.03 -12.83 2.78
C LYS A 66 -0.17 -13.76 2.95
N SER A 67 -1.36 -13.34 2.53
CA SER A 67 -2.55 -14.19 2.55
C SER A 67 -2.44 -15.44 1.68
N ASN A 68 -1.55 -15.46 0.69
CA ASN A 68 -1.29 -16.65 -0.13
C ASN A 68 -0.70 -17.80 0.71
N GLU A 69 -0.03 -17.51 1.81
CA GLU A 69 0.53 -18.52 2.72
C GLU A 69 -0.58 -19.37 3.39
N LEU A 70 -1.80 -18.83 3.50
CA LEU A 70 -2.97 -19.55 4.02
C LEU A 70 -3.59 -20.51 3.01
N ALA A 71 -3.27 -20.39 1.71
CA ALA A 71 -4.01 -21.07 0.66
C ALA A 71 -3.94 -22.61 0.76
N SER A 72 -2.77 -23.17 1.09
CA SER A 72 -2.61 -24.62 1.17
C SER A 72 -3.27 -25.23 2.42
N GLY A 73 -3.11 -24.58 3.58
CA GLY A 73 -3.67 -25.08 4.86
C GLY A 73 -5.19 -24.99 4.89
N THR A 74 -5.72 -23.83 4.49
CA THR A 74 -7.16 -23.58 4.54
C THR A 74 -7.96 -24.35 3.50
N ARG A 75 -7.35 -24.82 2.40
CA ARG A 75 -8.07 -25.42 1.26
C ARG A 75 -8.99 -26.57 1.66
N LEU A 76 -8.51 -27.47 2.52
CA LEU A 76 -9.24 -28.66 2.98
C LEU A 76 -9.72 -28.54 4.43
N ALA A 77 -9.49 -27.40 5.07
CA ALA A 77 -9.93 -27.15 6.43
C ALA A 77 -11.46 -27.01 6.51
N THR A 78 -12.02 -27.46 7.65
CA THR A 78 -13.42 -27.16 7.99
C THR A 78 -13.60 -25.64 8.15
N PRO A 79 -14.83 -25.11 8.06
CA PRO A 79 -15.07 -23.68 8.22
C PRO A 79 -14.50 -23.12 9.53
N PHE A 80 -14.61 -23.88 10.63
CA PHE A 80 -14.06 -23.51 11.93
C PHE A 80 -12.53 -23.37 11.90
N HIS A 81 -11.82 -24.42 11.48
CA HIS A 81 -10.35 -24.40 11.45
C HIS A 81 -9.81 -23.37 10.44
N ARG A 82 -10.50 -23.17 9.32
CA ARG A 82 -10.16 -22.12 8.36
C ARG A 82 -10.18 -20.73 9.00
N MET A 83 -11.22 -20.42 9.76
CA MET A 83 -11.33 -19.13 10.44
C MET A 83 -10.25 -18.97 11.51
N GLN A 84 -9.99 -20.03 12.28
CA GLN A 84 -8.94 -20.02 13.29
C GLN A 84 -7.55 -19.78 12.66
N GLU A 85 -7.21 -20.47 11.57
CA GLU A 85 -5.94 -20.28 10.85
C GLU A 85 -5.79 -18.86 10.29
N ILE A 86 -6.86 -18.29 9.73
CA ILE A 86 -6.86 -16.91 9.22
C ILE A 86 -6.60 -15.92 10.36
N GLU A 87 -7.29 -16.08 11.49
CA GLU A 87 -7.15 -15.20 12.65
C GLU A 87 -5.74 -15.28 13.25
N GLU A 88 -5.23 -16.48 13.49
CA GLU A 88 -3.88 -16.69 14.03
C GLU A 88 -2.80 -16.13 13.09
N HIS A 89 -2.95 -16.31 11.77
CA HIS A 89 -2.00 -15.79 10.78
C HIS A 89 -1.91 -14.26 10.81
N TRP A 90 -3.04 -13.56 10.83
CA TRP A 90 -3.03 -12.09 10.86
C TRP A 90 -2.60 -11.53 12.22
N ASN A 91 -2.97 -12.19 13.32
CA ASN A 91 -2.49 -11.82 14.65
C ASN A 91 -0.95 -11.92 14.73
N PHE A 92 -0.37 -13.01 14.20
CA PHE A 92 1.08 -13.17 14.16
C PHE A 92 1.75 -12.09 13.30
N ILE A 93 1.21 -11.82 12.10
CA ILE A 93 1.75 -10.79 11.21
C ILE A 93 1.70 -9.41 11.87
N ASP A 94 0.61 -9.06 12.55
CA ASP A 94 0.50 -7.76 13.23
C ASP A 94 1.59 -7.59 14.29
N ILE A 95 1.80 -8.60 15.13
CA ILE A 95 2.86 -8.60 16.16
C ILE A 95 4.24 -8.49 15.51
N ASP A 96 4.53 -9.27 14.47
CA ASP A 96 5.81 -9.25 13.77
C ASP A 96 6.09 -7.88 13.13
N LYS A 97 5.08 -7.28 12.48
CA LYS A 97 5.18 -5.95 11.88
C LYS A 97 5.34 -4.86 12.92
N HIS A 98 4.62 -4.94 14.02
CA HIS A 98 4.78 -4.01 15.13
C HIS A 98 6.21 -4.07 15.68
N ALA A 99 6.74 -5.27 15.95
CA ALA A 99 8.11 -5.45 16.43
C ALA A 99 9.17 -4.95 15.44
N ALA A 100 8.94 -5.13 14.13
CA ALA A 100 9.86 -4.68 13.08
C ALA A 100 9.78 -3.16 12.79
N SER A 101 8.71 -2.48 13.21
CA SER A 101 8.45 -1.07 12.85
C SER A 101 9.55 -0.10 13.29
N GLY A 102 10.10 -0.28 14.49
CA GLY A 102 11.18 0.57 15.01
C GLY A 102 12.45 0.47 14.17
N ASN A 103 12.83 -0.75 13.78
CA ASN A 103 13.98 -0.97 12.88
C ASN A 103 13.72 -0.35 11.52
N PHE A 104 12.52 -0.54 10.96
CA PHE A 104 12.15 0.03 9.68
C PHE A 104 12.31 1.56 9.65
N ILE A 105 11.75 2.26 10.65
CA ILE A 105 11.86 3.72 10.78
C ILE A 105 13.33 4.14 10.95
N TYR A 106 14.08 3.44 11.81
CA TYR A 106 15.49 3.75 12.06
C TYR A 106 16.35 3.61 10.81
N GLN A 107 16.16 2.54 10.02
CA GLN A 107 16.92 2.34 8.79
C GLN A 107 16.57 3.40 7.73
N ASN A 108 15.29 3.74 7.56
CA ASN A 108 14.88 4.82 6.67
C ASN A 108 15.49 6.16 7.09
N TYR A 109 15.49 6.48 8.39
CA TYR A 109 16.13 7.69 8.89
C TYR A 109 17.63 7.72 8.57
N ARG A 110 18.35 6.61 8.79
CA ARG A 110 19.77 6.52 8.46
C ARG A 110 20.04 6.70 6.97
N GLN A 111 19.22 6.08 6.12
CA GLN A 111 19.33 6.21 4.67
C GLN A 111 19.11 7.66 4.22
N ALA A 112 18.22 8.41 4.88
CA ALA A 112 17.99 9.81 4.55
C ALA A 112 19.16 10.75 4.90
N LEU A 113 20.11 10.31 5.75
CA LEU A 113 21.29 11.09 6.13
C LEU A 113 22.49 10.90 5.19
N THR A 114 22.43 9.91 4.29
CA THR A 114 23.53 9.52 3.38
C THR A 114 23.13 9.69 1.93
#